data_AF-A0A2G6PFA9-F1
#
_entry.id   AF-A0A2G6PFA9-F1
#
_cell.length_a   1.000
_cell.length_b   1.000
_cell.length_c   1.000
_cell.angle_alpha   90.00
_cell.angle_beta   90.00
_cell.angle_gamma   90.00
#
_symmetry.space_group_name_H-M   'P 1'
#
loop_
_entity.id
_entity.type
_entity.pdbx_description
1 polymer ?
#
loop_
_entity_poly.entity_id
_entity_poly.type
_entity_poly.pdbx_seq_one_letter_code
_entity_poly.pdbx_strand_id
1 'polypeptide(L)'
;MTTNTLELIAKEENFDEEAYLRANPDVANAVKEKQFESGYKHFKAFGKNEGRKMRFSFAKIQEAKTRKLQKIEHLLRKDMPCLRKTTHYDFLSDHLRSKFNIIDTDAVSSNNYDGYTQKLIEDNKNGWILDCGAGKRPIYFDNVVNFEIVDYDTTDVRGVGEMLPFIDEAFDAIISIAVLEHVKDPFLCAKEISRVLKKGGNLICCVPFLQPLHGYPHHYYNMTHQGLQNLFSDSLTIDKVTVYESILPIWSLTWILKSWADGLNEKTKKDFMKMTVADLMGNTEKYLHMPFVKELSQDKNLELASATVLFAHK
;
A
#
# COMPACT_ATOMS: atom_id res chain seq x y z
N MET A 1 -3.94 -22.66 9.22
CA MET A 1 -4.27 -21.33 8.66
C MET A 1 -5.76 -21.26 8.35
N THR A 2 -6.43 -20.26 8.89
CA THR A 2 -7.82 -19.89 8.58
C THR A 2 -7.86 -18.47 8.01
N THR A 3 -8.75 -18.23 7.05
CA THR A 3 -8.85 -16.96 6.32
C THR A 3 -10.26 -16.40 6.40
N ASN A 4 -10.39 -15.09 6.61
CA ASN A 4 -11.67 -14.41 6.66
C ASN A 4 -11.72 -13.30 5.61
N THR A 5 -12.63 -13.39 4.66
CA THR A 5 -12.78 -12.38 3.60
C THR A 5 -13.67 -11.24 4.05
N LEU A 6 -13.10 -10.04 4.10
CA LEU A 6 -13.77 -8.79 4.45
C LEU A 6 -14.23 -8.00 3.24
N GLU A 7 -13.61 -8.16 2.08
CA GLU A 7 -13.97 -7.43 0.87
C GLU A 7 -14.12 -8.36 -0.34
N LEU A 8 -15.18 -8.15 -1.12
CA LEU A 8 -15.49 -8.92 -2.32
C LEU A 8 -16.02 -8.00 -3.41
N ILE A 9 -15.89 -8.42 -4.68
CA ILE A 9 -16.65 -7.81 -5.77
C ILE A 9 -18.13 -8.17 -5.56
N ALA A 10 -19.00 -7.17 -5.69
CA ALA A 10 -20.44 -7.34 -5.61
C ALA A 10 -20.94 -8.13 -6.83
N LYS A 11 -21.69 -9.20 -6.56
CA LYS A 11 -22.37 -10.02 -7.56
C LYS A 11 -23.79 -10.30 -7.08
N GLU A 12 -24.66 -10.75 -7.98
CA GLU A 12 -26.06 -11.01 -7.62
C GLU A 12 -26.17 -12.13 -6.56
N GLU A 13 -25.32 -13.14 -6.66
CA GLU A 13 -25.32 -14.31 -5.77
C GLU A 13 -24.76 -14.04 -4.36
N ASN A 14 -24.03 -12.94 -4.15
CA ASN A 14 -23.37 -12.63 -2.88
C ASN A 14 -23.73 -11.25 -2.32
N PHE A 15 -24.71 -10.57 -2.92
CA PHE A 15 -25.04 -9.19 -2.59
C PHE A 15 -25.51 -9.03 -1.14
N ASP A 16 -24.92 -8.06 -0.45
CA ASP A 16 -25.30 -7.64 0.90
C ASP A 16 -25.41 -6.11 0.91
N GLU A 17 -26.61 -5.61 1.20
CA GLU A 17 -26.95 -4.19 1.14
C GLU A 17 -26.05 -3.35 2.05
N GLU A 18 -25.85 -3.77 3.31
CA GLU A 18 -25.05 -3.02 4.26
C GLU A 18 -23.57 -3.03 3.88
N ALA A 19 -23.04 -4.17 3.43
CA ALA A 19 -21.67 -4.30 2.97
C ALA A 19 -21.40 -3.51 1.70
N TYR A 20 -22.38 -3.44 0.80
CA TYR A 20 -22.30 -2.64 -0.42
C TYR A 20 -22.27 -1.14 -0.11
N LEU A 21 -23.20 -0.64 0.71
CA LEU A 21 -23.22 0.77 1.09
C LEU A 21 -21.97 1.17 1.90
N ARG A 22 -21.46 0.28 2.75
CA ARG A 22 -20.21 0.50 3.51
C ARG A 22 -18.98 0.66 2.61
N ALA A 23 -18.92 -0.06 1.50
CA ALA A 23 -17.80 0.02 0.55
C ALA A 23 -17.94 1.16 -0.46
N ASN A 24 -19.14 1.73 -0.64
CA ASN A 24 -19.43 2.75 -1.65
C ASN A 24 -20.12 3.96 -1.01
N PRO A 25 -19.34 4.87 -0.36
CA PRO A 25 -19.90 6.04 0.33
C PRO A 25 -20.70 6.99 -0.57
N ASP A 26 -20.33 7.08 -1.86
CA ASP A 26 -21.07 7.82 -2.89
C ASP A 26 -22.49 7.26 -3.05
N VAL A 27 -22.63 5.93 -3.09
CA VAL A 27 -23.93 5.27 -3.20
C VAL A 27 -24.71 5.38 -1.89
N ALA A 28 -24.05 5.25 -0.74
CA ALA A 28 -24.69 5.45 0.56
C ALA A 28 -25.31 6.83 0.69
N ASN A 29 -24.60 7.88 0.22
CA ASN A 29 -25.12 9.23 0.16
C ASN A 29 -26.29 9.35 -0.83
N ALA A 30 -26.17 8.77 -2.02
CA ALA A 30 -27.26 8.80 -3.01
C ALA A 30 -28.55 8.12 -2.52
N VAL A 31 -28.44 7.02 -1.76
CA VAL A 31 -29.60 6.37 -1.11
C VAL A 31 -30.18 7.25 -0.01
N LYS A 32 -29.33 7.86 0.83
CA LYS A 32 -29.76 8.80 1.88
C LYS A 32 -30.50 10.01 1.31
N GLU A 33 -30.04 10.51 0.16
CA GLU A 33 -30.66 11.61 -0.58
C GLU A 33 -31.86 11.19 -1.44
N LYS A 34 -32.25 9.91 -1.39
CA LYS A 34 -33.37 9.33 -2.14
C LYS A 34 -33.21 9.39 -3.66
N GLN A 35 -31.97 9.50 -4.16
CA GLN A 35 -31.65 9.37 -5.58
C GLN A 35 -31.76 7.91 -6.03
N PHE A 36 -31.52 6.96 -5.11
CA PHE A 36 -31.79 5.53 -5.28
C PHE A 36 -32.62 5.00 -4.11
N GLU A 37 -33.52 4.04 -4.39
CA GLU A 37 -34.33 3.40 -3.34
C GLU A 37 -33.49 2.54 -2.39
N SER A 38 -32.40 1.95 -2.90
CA SER A 38 -31.45 1.14 -2.15
C SER A 38 -30.12 1.00 -2.89
N GLY A 39 -29.09 0.56 -2.19
CA GLY A 39 -27.80 0.15 -2.76
C GLY A 39 -27.96 -0.96 -3.80
N TYR A 40 -28.86 -1.92 -3.55
CA TYR A 40 -29.17 -2.97 -4.53
C TYR A 40 -29.72 -2.42 -5.85
N LYS A 41 -30.57 -1.37 -5.82
CA LYS A 41 -31.05 -0.73 -7.05
C LYS A 41 -29.92 -0.06 -7.81
N HIS A 42 -29.04 0.65 -7.11
CA HIS A 42 -27.83 1.20 -7.73
C HIS A 42 -26.95 0.08 -8.31
N PHE A 43 -26.70 -1.00 -7.56
CA PHE A 43 -25.88 -2.12 -8.00
C PHE A 43 -26.39 -2.74 -9.31
N LYS A 44 -27.70 -3.04 -9.39
CA LYS A 44 -28.27 -3.60 -10.63
C LYS A 44 -28.18 -2.65 -11.82
N ALA A 45 -28.35 -1.34 -11.59
CA ALA A 45 -28.36 -0.35 -12.66
C ALA A 45 -26.95 -0.03 -13.17
N PHE A 46 -25.98 0.09 -12.25
CA PHE A 46 -24.63 0.58 -12.54
C PHE A 46 -23.56 -0.30 -11.91
N GLY A 47 -23.67 -0.58 -10.61
CA GLY A 47 -22.58 -1.15 -9.81
C GLY A 47 -22.04 -2.50 -10.30
N LYS A 48 -22.89 -3.34 -10.90
CA LYS A 48 -22.50 -4.63 -11.50
C LYS A 48 -21.53 -4.46 -12.66
N ASN A 49 -21.78 -3.49 -13.54
CA ASN A 49 -20.94 -3.22 -14.70
C ASN A 49 -19.69 -2.41 -14.33
N GLU A 50 -19.78 -1.64 -13.24
CA GLU A 50 -18.64 -0.90 -12.66
C GLU A 50 -17.70 -1.81 -11.85
N GLY A 51 -18.09 -3.05 -11.54
CA GLY A 51 -17.30 -3.95 -10.70
C GLY A 51 -17.18 -3.46 -9.25
N ARG A 52 -18.22 -2.79 -8.73
CA ARG A 52 -18.23 -2.24 -7.36
C ARG A 52 -18.01 -3.35 -6.32
N LYS A 53 -17.39 -2.97 -5.21
CA LYS A 53 -17.04 -3.88 -4.12
C LYS A 53 -18.05 -3.82 -2.96
N MET A 54 -17.97 -4.80 -2.07
CA MET A 54 -18.67 -4.85 -0.77
C MET A 54 -17.65 -5.09 0.33
N ARG A 55 -17.83 -4.45 1.49
CA ARG A 55 -17.00 -4.66 2.67
C ARG A 55 -17.84 -5.09 3.87
N PHE A 56 -17.58 -6.27 4.40
CA PHE A 56 -18.22 -6.80 5.60
C PHE A 56 -17.71 -6.10 6.86
N SER A 57 -18.52 -6.09 7.92
CA SER A 57 -18.18 -5.43 9.18
C SER A 57 -17.08 -6.17 9.94
N PHE A 58 -16.45 -5.46 10.88
CA PHE A 58 -15.44 -6.00 11.80
C PHE A 58 -15.91 -7.27 12.56
N ALA A 59 -17.21 -7.40 12.81
CA ALA A 59 -17.79 -8.58 13.48
C ALA A 59 -17.38 -9.89 12.80
N LYS A 60 -17.13 -9.88 11.47
CA LYS A 60 -16.70 -11.06 10.70
C LYS A 60 -15.31 -11.58 11.08
N ILE A 61 -14.44 -10.72 11.63
CA ILE A 61 -13.07 -11.10 12.02
C ILE A 61 -12.81 -10.97 13.52
N GLN A 62 -13.76 -10.46 14.30
CA GLN A 62 -13.55 -10.12 15.71
C GLN A 62 -13.01 -11.29 16.53
N GLU A 63 -13.58 -12.49 16.36
CA GLU A 63 -13.15 -13.68 17.10
C GLU A 63 -11.75 -14.14 16.67
N ALA A 64 -11.50 -14.21 15.36
CA ALA A 64 -10.21 -14.58 14.81
C ALA A 64 -9.10 -13.61 15.25
N LYS A 65 -9.41 -12.32 15.25
CA LYS A 65 -8.50 -11.26 15.67
C LYS A 65 -8.22 -11.31 17.16
N THR A 66 -9.22 -11.51 18.00
CA THR A 66 -9.03 -11.68 19.45
C THR A 66 -8.08 -12.83 19.76
N ARG A 67 -8.29 -13.99 19.11
CA ARG A 67 -7.40 -15.16 19.25
C ARG A 67 -5.99 -14.87 18.77
N LYS A 68 -5.83 -14.20 17.62
CA LYS A 68 -4.51 -13.84 17.10
C LYS A 68 -3.77 -12.92 18.07
N LEU A 69 -4.42 -11.86 18.56
CA LEU A 69 -3.79 -10.89 19.44
C LEU A 69 -3.25 -11.55 20.72
N GLN A 70 -3.99 -12.49 21.31
CA GLN A 70 -3.50 -13.27 22.46
C GLN A 70 -2.26 -14.11 22.09
N LYS A 71 -2.28 -14.75 20.91
CA LYS A 71 -1.18 -15.60 20.47
C LYS A 71 0.09 -14.81 20.15
N ILE A 72 0.00 -13.58 19.64
CA ILE A 72 1.18 -12.80 19.23
C ILE A 72 1.81 -12.00 20.38
N GLU A 73 1.21 -11.99 21.57
CA GLU A 73 1.72 -11.20 22.71
C GLU A 73 3.18 -11.53 23.07
N HIS A 74 3.56 -12.81 22.96
CA HIS A 74 4.94 -13.25 23.22
C HIS A 74 5.95 -12.80 22.14
N LEU A 75 5.49 -12.36 20.96
CA LEU A 75 6.34 -11.83 19.90
C LEU A 75 6.66 -10.34 20.12
N LEU A 76 5.96 -9.67 21.04
CA LEU A 76 6.07 -8.23 21.26
C LEU A 76 7.20 -7.89 22.23
N ARG A 77 7.86 -6.77 21.95
CA ARG A 77 8.82 -6.13 22.85
C ARG A 77 8.12 -5.60 24.09
N LYS A 78 8.77 -5.78 25.25
CA LYS A 78 8.28 -5.30 26.55
C LYS A 78 8.98 -4.03 27.02
N ASP A 79 10.04 -3.63 26.34
CA ASP A 79 10.85 -2.44 26.62
C ASP A 79 10.37 -1.19 25.84
N MET A 80 9.23 -1.29 25.17
CA MET A 80 8.61 -0.20 24.42
C MET A 80 7.25 0.17 25.01
N PRO A 81 6.90 1.48 25.10
CA PRO A 81 5.56 1.89 25.48
C PRO A 81 4.51 1.32 24.51
N CYS A 82 3.49 0.67 25.05
CA CYS A 82 2.39 0.09 24.29
C CYS A 82 1.06 0.41 24.97
N LEU A 83 0.12 1.00 24.22
CA LEU A 83 -1.26 1.12 24.62
C LEU A 83 -2.04 -0.09 24.08
N ARG A 84 -2.45 -0.99 24.98
CA ARG A 84 -3.28 -2.14 24.62
C ARG A 84 -4.71 -1.68 24.34
N LYS A 85 -5.18 -1.85 23.10
CA LYS A 85 -6.59 -1.70 22.71
C LYS A 85 -7.26 -3.08 22.61
N THR A 86 -8.60 -3.09 22.58
CA THR A 86 -9.37 -4.32 22.32
C THR A 86 -9.07 -4.91 20.94
N THR A 87 -8.75 -4.05 19.96
CA THR A 87 -8.59 -4.41 18.56
C THR A 87 -7.13 -4.54 18.13
N HIS A 88 -6.16 -3.96 18.82
CA HIS A 88 -4.75 -4.01 18.40
C HIS A 88 -3.80 -3.67 19.58
N TYR A 89 -2.50 -3.86 19.36
CA TYR A 89 -1.46 -3.29 20.22
C TYR A 89 -0.95 -2.00 19.59
N ASP A 90 -1.00 -0.87 20.31
CA ASP A 90 -0.58 0.43 19.78
C ASP A 90 0.77 0.85 20.36
N PHE A 91 1.83 0.71 19.58
CA PHE A 91 3.18 1.20 19.92
C PHE A 91 3.47 2.58 19.30
N LEU A 92 2.51 3.19 18.58
CA LEU A 92 2.71 4.47 17.91
C LEU A 92 2.52 5.64 18.91
N SER A 93 3.51 5.83 19.79
CA SER A 93 3.54 6.95 20.74
C SER A 93 3.65 8.32 20.06
N ASP A 94 3.22 9.38 20.74
CA ASP A 94 3.36 10.77 20.27
C ASP A 94 4.82 11.13 19.92
N HIS A 95 5.77 10.58 20.68
CA HIS A 95 7.19 10.74 20.38
C HIS A 95 7.57 10.15 19.02
N LEU A 96 7.13 8.93 18.70
CA LEU A 96 7.39 8.30 17.41
C LEU A 96 6.67 9.02 16.27
N ARG A 97 5.44 9.48 16.51
CA ARG A 97 4.69 10.29 15.53
C ARG A 97 5.48 11.56 15.17
N SER A 98 5.97 12.28 16.18
CA SER A 98 6.78 13.48 15.96
C SER A 98 8.11 13.16 15.28
N LYS A 99 8.83 12.12 15.74
CA LYS A 99 10.15 11.76 15.21
C LYS A 99 10.12 11.38 13.72
N PHE A 100 9.10 10.63 13.32
CA PHE A 100 8.97 10.10 11.95
C PHE A 100 7.94 10.85 11.09
N ASN A 101 7.46 12.01 11.55
CA ASN A 101 6.46 12.82 10.86
C ASN A 101 5.19 12.04 10.47
N ILE A 102 4.70 11.19 11.37
CA ILE A 102 3.47 10.44 11.13
C ILE A 102 2.28 11.37 11.37
N ILE A 103 1.53 11.64 10.30
CA ILE A 103 0.29 12.40 10.33
C ILE A 103 -0.89 11.47 10.05
N ASP A 104 -2.05 11.79 10.61
CA ASP A 104 -3.29 11.10 10.27
C ASP A 104 -3.64 11.35 8.81
N THR A 105 -4.10 10.32 8.12
CA THR A 105 -4.47 10.39 6.71
C THR A 105 -5.76 9.61 6.46
N ASP A 106 -6.62 10.19 5.63
CA ASP A 106 -7.79 9.50 5.08
C ASP A 106 -7.44 8.67 3.84
N ALA A 107 -6.20 8.74 3.36
CA ALA A 107 -5.74 7.91 2.26
C ALA A 107 -5.68 6.45 2.69
N VAL A 108 -6.21 5.57 1.83
CA VAL A 108 -6.30 4.14 2.12
C VAL A 108 -5.44 3.37 1.12
N SER A 109 -4.33 2.80 1.60
CA SER A 109 -3.62 1.74 0.86
C SER A 109 -4.40 0.43 1.02
N SER A 110 -4.80 -0.21 -0.08
CA SER A 110 -5.65 -1.41 -0.04
C SER A 110 -5.28 -2.44 -1.11
N ASN A 111 -3.99 -2.58 -1.38
CA ASN A 111 -3.48 -3.51 -2.39
C ASN A 111 -3.78 -4.97 -2.01
N ASN A 112 -4.13 -5.77 -3.01
CA ASN A 112 -4.27 -7.21 -2.85
C ASN A 112 -2.89 -7.88 -2.78
N TYR A 113 -2.85 -9.08 -2.21
CA TYR A 113 -1.70 -9.96 -2.37
C TYR A 113 -1.68 -10.57 -3.77
N ASP A 114 -0.54 -10.47 -4.45
CA ASP A 114 -0.29 -11.19 -5.70
C ASP A 114 -0.02 -12.69 -5.46
N GLY A 115 0.18 -13.44 -6.54
CA GLY A 115 0.44 -14.89 -6.47
C GLY A 115 1.73 -15.25 -5.73
N TYR A 116 2.75 -14.39 -5.74
CA TYR A 116 4.01 -14.63 -5.01
C TYR A 116 3.79 -14.50 -3.50
N THR A 117 3.09 -13.44 -3.09
CA THR A 117 2.77 -13.17 -1.69
C THR A 117 1.81 -14.22 -1.13
N GLN A 118 0.80 -14.62 -1.92
CA GLN A 118 -0.09 -15.71 -1.54
C GLN A 118 0.67 -17.04 -1.38
N LYS A 119 1.62 -17.32 -2.28
CA LYS A 119 2.47 -18.51 -2.17
C LYS A 119 3.34 -18.48 -0.91
N LEU A 120 3.96 -17.34 -0.59
CA LEU A 120 4.73 -17.17 0.65
C LEU A 120 3.88 -17.47 1.88
N ILE A 121 2.63 -16.99 1.90
CA ILE A 121 1.69 -17.22 2.99
C ILE A 121 1.35 -18.71 3.14
N GLU A 122 1.07 -19.40 2.03
CA GLU A 122 0.77 -20.84 2.04
C GLU A 122 1.98 -21.68 2.46
N ASP A 123 3.17 -21.37 1.95
CA ASP A 123 4.42 -22.07 2.30
C ASP A 123 4.75 -21.91 3.80
N ASN A 124 4.29 -20.81 4.43
CA ASN A 124 4.47 -20.49 5.84
C ASN A 124 3.18 -20.63 6.69
N LYS A 125 2.21 -21.46 6.28
CA LYS A 125 0.90 -21.62 6.95
C LYS A 125 0.93 -22.07 8.42
N ASN A 126 2.07 -22.60 8.87
CA ASN A 126 2.31 -23.07 10.25
C ASN A 126 3.20 -22.12 11.06
N GLY A 127 3.75 -21.08 10.42
CA GLY A 127 4.61 -20.07 11.04
C GLY A 127 3.92 -18.72 11.15
N TRP A 128 4.59 -17.79 11.83
CA TRP A 128 4.17 -16.39 11.92
C TRP A 128 4.75 -15.59 10.77
N ILE A 129 3.89 -14.83 10.11
CA ILE A 129 4.27 -13.93 9.02
C ILE A 129 4.02 -12.51 9.47
N LEU A 130 4.97 -11.60 9.23
CA LEU A 130 4.73 -10.16 9.40
C LEU A 130 4.36 -9.54 8.05
N ASP A 131 3.22 -8.89 7.96
CA ASP A 131 2.91 -7.96 6.88
C ASP A 131 3.25 -6.54 7.36
N CYS A 132 4.46 -6.09 7.03
CA CYS A 132 5.06 -4.85 7.50
C CYS A 132 4.65 -3.69 6.58
N GLY A 133 3.61 -2.95 6.98
CA GLY A 133 2.94 -1.95 6.14
C GLY A 133 1.76 -2.56 5.39
N ALA A 134 0.85 -3.18 6.15
CA ALA A 134 -0.23 -4.00 5.60
C ALA A 134 -1.28 -3.23 4.79
N GLY A 135 -1.45 -1.93 5.03
CA GLY A 135 -2.63 -1.23 4.55
C GLY A 135 -3.94 -1.84 5.06
N LYS A 136 -5.03 -1.48 4.40
CA LYS A 136 -6.36 -2.02 4.64
C LYS A 136 -6.54 -3.31 3.87
N ARG A 137 -6.42 -4.44 4.57
CA ARG A 137 -6.51 -5.75 3.92
C ARG A 137 -7.96 -6.17 3.63
N PRO A 138 -8.21 -6.79 2.45
CA PRO A 138 -9.51 -7.36 2.10
C PRO A 138 -9.70 -8.79 2.64
N ILE A 139 -8.60 -9.47 3.00
CA ILE A 139 -8.58 -10.82 3.57
C ILE A 139 -7.76 -10.78 4.85
N TYR A 140 -8.28 -11.38 5.91
CA TYR A 140 -7.62 -11.48 7.21
C TYR A 140 -7.20 -12.92 7.47
N PHE A 141 -5.89 -13.16 7.54
CA PHE A 141 -5.28 -14.46 7.83
C PHE A 141 -4.99 -14.57 9.32
N ASP A 142 -5.18 -15.73 9.92
CA ASP A 142 -4.93 -15.95 11.36
C ASP A 142 -3.44 -15.99 11.75
N ASN A 143 -2.54 -16.27 10.80
CA ASN A 143 -1.10 -16.38 11.01
C ASN A 143 -0.26 -15.23 10.41
N VAL A 144 -0.91 -14.26 9.74
CA VAL A 144 -0.24 -13.04 9.24
C VAL A 144 -0.52 -11.89 10.20
N VAL A 145 0.50 -11.35 10.84
CA VAL A 145 0.40 -10.17 11.72
C VAL A 145 0.42 -8.92 10.85
N ASN A 146 -0.70 -8.20 10.83
CA ASN A 146 -0.80 -6.96 10.06
C ASN A 146 -0.25 -5.79 10.89
N PHE A 147 0.87 -5.23 10.43
CA PHE A 147 1.53 -4.09 11.06
C PHE A 147 1.32 -2.82 10.23
N GLU A 148 0.87 -1.74 10.87
CA GLU A 148 0.50 -0.50 10.18
C GLU A 148 0.61 0.75 11.08
N ILE A 149 0.85 1.92 10.51
CA ILE A 149 0.68 3.21 11.21
C ILE A 149 -0.81 3.57 11.37
N VAL A 150 -1.68 3.12 10.45
CA VAL A 150 -3.12 3.40 10.46
C VAL A 150 -3.93 2.32 11.19
N ASP A 151 -4.93 2.73 11.98
CA ASP A 151 -5.86 1.81 12.67
C ASP A 151 -6.98 1.32 11.73
N TYR A 152 -6.64 0.45 10.77
CA TYR A 152 -7.64 -0.25 9.98
C TYR A 152 -8.29 -1.36 10.81
N ASP A 153 -9.48 -1.79 10.41
CA ASP A 153 -10.19 -2.94 11.00
C ASP A 153 -9.34 -4.23 11.03
N THR A 154 -8.37 -4.36 10.13
CA THR A 154 -7.44 -5.48 9.98
C THR A 154 -6.08 -5.27 10.65
N THR A 155 -5.75 -4.08 11.17
CA THR A 155 -4.47 -3.78 11.83
C THR A 155 -4.35 -4.50 13.17
N ASP A 156 -3.32 -5.32 13.37
CA ASP A 156 -3.11 -6.08 14.61
C ASP A 156 -2.12 -5.37 15.56
N VAL A 157 -1.12 -4.70 14.99
CA VAL A 157 -0.09 -3.95 15.73
C VAL A 157 0.18 -2.63 15.03
N ARG A 158 0.20 -1.54 15.78
CA ARG A 158 0.58 -0.22 15.27
C ARG A 158 1.96 0.19 15.70
N GLY A 159 2.70 0.84 14.80
CA GLY A 159 4.03 1.35 15.05
C GLY A 159 4.69 1.87 13.78
N VAL A 160 5.99 2.17 13.86
CA VAL A 160 6.81 2.62 12.72
C VAL A 160 7.82 1.54 12.32
N GLY A 161 8.06 1.38 11.01
CA GLY A 161 8.97 0.35 10.49
C GLY A 161 10.42 0.52 10.94
N GLU A 162 10.83 1.76 11.20
CA GLU A 162 12.15 2.11 11.72
C GLU A 162 12.38 1.66 13.18
N MET A 163 11.33 1.24 13.90
CA MET A 163 11.41 0.75 15.28
C MET A 163 10.32 -0.31 15.50
N LEU A 164 10.54 -1.51 14.95
CA LEU A 164 9.55 -2.58 15.00
C LEU A 164 9.34 -3.08 16.45
N PRO A 165 8.09 -3.18 16.93
CA PRO A 165 7.77 -3.57 18.30
C PRO A 165 7.83 -5.08 18.55
N PHE A 166 8.64 -5.81 17.78
CA PHE A 166 8.76 -7.25 17.85
C PHE A 166 10.15 -7.66 18.34
N ILE A 167 10.22 -8.79 19.04
CA ILE A 167 11.48 -9.38 19.48
C ILE A 167 12.30 -9.86 18.27
N ASP A 168 13.59 -10.11 18.49
CA ASP A 168 14.48 -10.67 17.47
C ASP A 168 13.97 -12.03 17.02
N GLU A 169 14.17 -12.36 15.74
CA GLU A 169 13.82 -13.67 15.16
C GLU A 169 12.37 -14.12 15.47
N ALA A 170 11.42 -13.18 15.42
CA ALA A 170 10.01 -13.44 15.73
C ALA A 170 9.24 -14.14 14.60
N PHE A 171 9.59 -13.86 13.34
CA PHE A 171 8.78 -14.23 12.17
C PHE A 171 9.49 -15.21 11.25
N ASP A 172 8.73 -16.20 10.76
CA ASP A 172 9.18 -17.19 9.78
C ASP A 172 9.23 -16.59 8.37
N ALA A 173 8.36 -15.61 8.08
CA ALA A 173 8.44 -14.82 6.85
C ALA A 173 7.98 -13.37 7.06
N ILE A 174 8.42 -12.48 6.17
CA ILE A 174 8.03 -11.06 6.16
C ILE A 174 7.61 -10.63 4.75
N ILE A 175 6.54 -9.85 4.70
CA ILE A 175 6.02 -9.17 3.51
C ILE A 175 6.18 -7.67 3.74
N SER A 176 6.75 -6.95 2.76
CA SER A 176 6.80 -5.50 2.76
C SER A 176 6.63 -4.99 1.32
N ILE A 177 5.44 -4.52 0.98
CA ILE A 177 5.06 -4.17 -0.39
C ILE A 177 4.62 -2.71 -0.44
N ALA A 178 5.36 -1.90 -1.18
CA ALA A 178 5.13 -0.47 -1.32
C ALA A 178 5.13 0.26 0.04
N VAL A 179 6.24 0.15 0.76
CA VAL A 179 6.40 0.64 2.14
C VAL A 179 7.70 1.39 2.33
N LEU A 180 8.83 0.83 1.89
CA LEU A 180 10.15 1.43 2.19
C LEU A 180 10.37 2.77 1.48
N GLU A 181 9.62 3.07 0.42
CA GLU A 181 9.58 4.40 -0.19
C GLU A 181 8.93 5.46 0.70
N HIS A 182 8.06 5.06 1.63
CA HIS A 182 7.27 5.95 2.48
C HIS A 182 7.90 6.18 3.85
N VAL A 183 8.90 5.38 4.22
CA VAL A 183 9.64 5.55 5.48
C VAL A 183 10.76 6.57 5.33
N LYS A 184 11.08 7.29 6.41
CA LYS A 184 12.08 8.37 6.36
C LYS A 184 13.49 7.82 6.31
N ASP A 185 13.72 6.71 7.03
CA ASP A 185 14.99 5.98 7.04
C ASP A 185 14.77 4.51 6.60
N PRO A 186 14.86 4.22 5.28
CA PRO A 186 14.67 2.88 4.76
C PRO A 186 15.77 1.92 5.19
N PHE A 187 16.97 2.42 5.53
CA PHE A 187 18.08 1.60 6.00
C PHE A 187 17.81 1.09 7.42
N LEU A 188 17.30 1.95 8.29
CA LEU A 188 16.90 1.56 9.64
C LEU A 188 15.70 0.60 9.62
N CYS A 189 14.69 0.88 8.77
CA CYS A 189 13.55 -0.02 8.59
C CYS A 189 14.00 -1.41 8.08
N ALA A 190 14.89 -1.47 7.09
CA ALA A 190 15.44 -2.74 6.58
C ALA A 190 16.24 -3.52 7.63
N LYS A 191 16.97 -2.83 8.52
CA LYS A 191 17.65 -3.44 9.67
C LYS A 191 16.66 -4.07 10.65
N GLU A 192 15.57 -3.37 10.97
CA GLU A 192 14.53 -3.90 11.85
C GLU A 192 13.80 -5.09 11.22
N ILE A 193 13.47 -5.02 9.92
CA ILE A 193 12.91 -6.15 9.17
C ILE A 193 13.85 -7.36 9.26
N SER A 194 15.15 -7.16 9.04
CA SER A 194 16.14 -8.23 9.13
C SER A 194 16.26 -8.79 10.55
N ARG A 195 16.19 -7.94 11.58
CA ARG A 195 16.29 -8.33 12.99
C ARG A 195 15.14 -9.23 13.44
N VAL A 196 13.91 -8.91 13.01
CA VAL A 196 12.71 -9.66 13.42
C VAL A 196 12.46 -10.90 12.56
N LEU A 197 13.15 -11.03 11.42
CA LEU A 197 13.13 -12.24 10.60
C LEU A 197 13.97 -13.34 11.26
N LYS A 198 13.43 -14.55 11.36
CA LYS A 198 14.18 -15.72 11.81
C LYS A 198 15.30 -16.07 10.84
N LYS A 199 16.35 -16.70 11.35
CA LYS A 199 17.36 -17.36 10.51
C LYS A 199 16.70 -18.40 9.62
N GLY A 200 16.96 -18.33 8.32
CA GLY A 200 16.33 -19.19 7.32
C GLY A 200 14.90 -18.79 6.92
N GLY A 201 14.37 -17.70 7.50
CA GLY A 201 13.09 -17.14 7.11
C GLY A 201 13.14 -16.44 5.75
N ASN A 202 11.97 -16.17 5.18
CA ASN A 202 11.83 -15.61 3.84
C ASN A 202 11.32 -14.17 3.85
N LEU A 203 11.86 -13.32 2.97
CA LEU A 203 11.40 -11.95 2.77
C LEU A 203 10.87 -11.77 1.34
N ILE A 204 9.67 -11.22 1.21
CA ILE A 204 9.23 -10.54 -0.01
C ILE A 204 9.23 -9.04 0.26
N CYS A 205 10.08 -8.30 -0.44
CA CYS A 205 10.12 -6.85 -0.40
C CYS A 205 9.96 -6.27 -1.81
N CYS A 206 9.01 -5.36 -1.98
CA CYS A 206 8.71 -4.69 -3.26
C CYS A 206 8.63 -3.18 -3.03
N VAL A 207 9.36 -2.42 -3.85
CA VAL A 207 9.46 -0.95 -3.79
C VAL A 207 9.35 -0.37 -5.21
N PRO A 208 8.87 0.87 -5.36
CA PRO A 208 8.77 1.53 -6.65
C PRO A 208 10.13 1.97 -7.17
N PHE A 209 10.29 1.95 -8.51
CA PHE A 209 11.44 2.55 -9.20
C PHE A 209 11.00 3.67 -10.15
N LEU A 210 10.29 3.32 -11.24
CA LEU A 210 9.83 4.27 -12.25
C LEU A 210 8.35 4.64 -12.09
N GLN A 211 7.77 4.39 -10.92
CA GLN A 211 6.41 4.82 -10.64
C GLN A 211 6.45 6.33 -10.32
N PRO A 212 5.54 7.15 -10.88
CA PRO A 212 5.38 8.55 -10.48
C PRO A 212 5.32 8.72 -8.97
N LEU A 213 5.66 9.91 -8.46
CA LEU A 213 5.53 10.19 -7.03
C LEU A 213 4.09 9.91 -6.57
N HIS A 214 3.94 8.97 -5.64
CA HIS A 214 2.64 8.54 -5.15
C HIS A 214 2.74 8.26 -3.66
N GLY A 215 1.86 8.78 -2.83
CA GLY A 215 1.89 8.46 -1.40
C GLY A 215 1.34 9.55 -0.51
N TYR A 216 0.68 9.11 0.56
CA TYR A 216 0.24 9.95 1.66
C TYR A 216 0.68 9.29 2.97
N PRO A 217 1.29 10.03 3.92
CA PRO A 217 1.56 11.46 3.82
C PRO A 217 2.82 11.82 3.02
N HIS A 218 3.75 10.87 2.85
CA HIS A 218 5.06 11.14 2.29
C HIS A 218 5.54 10.00 1.37
N HIS A 219 6.35 10.33 0.38
CA HIS A 219 7.09 9.40 -0.46
C HIS A 219 8.49 9.99 -0.62
N TYR A 220 9.49 9.30 -0.07
CA TYR A 220 10.86 9.76 0.04
C TYR A 220 11.80 9.14 -1.00
N TYR A 221 11.57 7.87 -1.39
CA TYR A 221 12.54 7.12 -2.20
C TYR A 221 11.89 6.30 -3.31
N ASN A 222 12.30 6.53 -4.56
CA ASN A 222 12.19 5.55 -5.63
C ASN A 222 13.49 4.77 -5.72
N MET A 223 13.45 3.47 -5.49
CA MET A 223 14.64 2.63 -5.37
C MET A 223 14.90 1.87 -6.67
N THR A 224 16.15 1.90 -7.14
CA THR A 224 16.59 0.94 -8.15
C THR A 224 16.65 -0.46 -7.55
N HIS A 225 16.73 -1.49 -8.39
CA HIS A 225 16.95 -2.86 -7.93
C HIS A 225 18.23 -3.02 -7.08
N GLN A 226 19.32 -2.32 -7.45
CA GLN A 226 20.56 -2.31 -6.66
C GLN A 226 20.39 -1.60 -5.31
N GLY A 227 19.64 -0.50 -5.28
CA GLY A 227 19.30 0.20 -4.04
C GLY A 227 18.54 -0.69 -3.08
N LEU A 228 17.53 -1.42 -3.57
CA LEU A 228 16.79 -2.40 -2.78
C LEU A 228 17.71 -3.51 -2.25
N GLN A 229 18.58 -4.08 -3.10
CA GLN A 229 19.53 -5.12 -2.66
C GLN A 229 20.47 -4.61 -1.56
N ASN A 230 20.95 -3.38 -1.70
CA ASN A 230 21.88 -2.75 -0.75
C ASN A 230 21.27 -2.55 0.65
N LEU A 231 19.94 -2.49 0.77
CA LEU A 231 19.28 -2.41 2.08
C LEU A 231 19.45 -3.69 2.91
N PHE A 232 19.64 -4.83 2.25
CA PHE A 232 19.58 -6.15 2.88
C PHE A 232 20.85 -6.99 2.72
N SER A 233 21.81 -6.58 1.89
CA SER A 233 22.99 -7.39 1.55
C SER A 233 23.90 -7.73 2.73
N ASP A 234 23.89 -6.91 3.79
CA ASP A 234 24.71 -7.14 4.98
C ASP A 234 24.07 -8.13 5.97
N SER A 235 22.76 -8.37 5.85
CA SER A 235 21.98 -9.16 6.82
C SER A 235 21.30 -10.39 6.20
N LEU A 236 21.03 -10.39 4.90
CA LEU A 236 20.29 -11.44 4.19
C LEU A 236 21.02 -11.88 2.92
N THR A 237 20.84 -13.16 2.57
CA THR A 237 21.22 -13.68 1.25
C THR A 237 20.12 -13.36 0.25
N ILE A 238 20.45 -12.72 -0.87
CA ILE A 238 19.48 -12.34 -1.90
C ILE A 238 19.39 -13.44 -2.95
N ASP A 239 18.31 -14.22 -2.92
CA ASP A 239 18.10 -15.33 -3.85
C ASP A 239 17.71 -14.87 -5.26
N LYS A 240 16.89 -13.82 -5.36
CA LYS A 240 16.32 -13.36 -6.63
C LYS A 240 15.89 -11.89 -6.56
N VAL A 241 16.13 -11.16 -7.65
CA VAL A 241 15.49 -9.87 -7.93
C VAL A 241 14.81 -9.97 -9.29
N THR A 242 13.53 -9.61 -9.37
CA THR A 242 12.71 -9.85 -10.55
C THR A 242 11.59 -8.84 -10.71
N VAL A 243 11.10 -8.70 -11.93
CA VAL A 243 9.91 -7.91 -12.27
C VAL A 243 8.84 -8.88 -12.76
N TYR A 244 7.65 -8.84 -12.18
CA TYR A 244 6.52 -9.70 -12.56
C TYR A 244 5.31 -8.85 -12.97
N GLU A 245 4.24 -9.51 -13.41
CA GLU A 245 3.14 -8.89 -14.17
C GLU A 245 2.56 -7.60 -13.56
N SER A 246 2.36 -7.56 -12.24
CA SER A 246 1.79 -6.40 -11.54
C SER A 246 2.74 -5.20 -11.41
N ILE A 247 4.01 -5.34 -11.79
CA ILE A 247 5.05 -4.31 -11.69
C ILE A 247 5.88 -4.16 -12.98
N LEU A 248 5.41 -4.70 -14.11
CA LEU A 248 6.05 -4.51 -15.41
C LEU A 248 6.10 -3.02 -15.82
N PRO A 249 7.08 -2.60 -16.64
CA PRO A 249 7.24 -1.19 -17.06
C PRO A 249 6.01 -0.57 -17.74
N ILE A 250 5.11 -1.38 -18.31
CA ILE A 250 3.87 -0.91 -18.93
C ILE A 250 2.98 -0.14 -17.94
N TRP A 251 3.01 -0.51 -16.65
CA TRP A 251 2.28 0.20 -15.60
C TRP A 251 2.81 1.61 -15.41
N SER A 252 4.14 1.77 -15.31
CA SER A 252 4.80 3.08 -15.22
C SER A 252 4.53 3.94 -16.44
N LEU A 253 4.70 3.39 -17.65
CA LEU A 253 4.43 4.13 -18.89
C LEU A 253 2.98 4.62 -18.95
N THR A 254 2.03 3.72 -18.66
CA THR A 254 0.61 4.06 -18.69
C THR A 254 0.27 5.14 -17.66
N TRP A 255 0.82 5.03 -16.44
CA TRP A 255 0.59 6.00 -15.38
C TRP A 255 1.15 7.37 -15.76
N ILE A 256 2.41 7.44 -16.19
CA ILE A 256 3.06 8.69 -16.60
C ILE A 256 2.22 9.39 -17.68
N LEU A 257 1.83 8.69 -18.74
CA LEU A 257 1.06 9.29 -19.83
C LEU A 257 -0.33 9.78 -19.40
N LYS A 258 -1.02 9.01 -18.54
CA LYS A 258 -2.33 9.41 -18.01
C LYS A 258 -2.23 10.64 -17.13
N SER A 259 -1.33 10.62 -16.13
CA SER A 259 -1.13 11.75 -15.21
C SER A 259 -0.68 13.01 -15.96
N TRP A 260 0.20 12.84 -16.96
CA TRP A 260 0.60 13.93 -17.84
C TRP A 260 -0.61 14.53 -18.54
N ALA A 261 -1.42 13.71 -19.22
CA ALA A 261 -2.61 14.18 -19.93
C ALA A 261 -3.63 14.85 -19.00
N ASP A 262 -3.78 14.37 -17.76
CA ASP A 262 -4.67 14.94 -16.76
C ASP A 262 -4.19 16.30 -16.22
N GLY A 263 -2.90 16.59 -16.33
CA GLY A 263 -2.31 17.90 -16.00
C GLY A 263 -2.47 18.97 -17.08
N LEU A 264 -3.05 18.66 -18.24
CA LEU A 264 -3.15 19.58 -19.40
C LEU A 264 -4.53 20.22 -19.52
N ASN A 265 -4.60 21.39 -20.16
CA ASN A 265 -5.89 21.97 -20.51
C ASN A 265 -6.57 21.17 -21.63
N GLU A 266 -7.89 21.35 -21.80
CA GLU A 266 -8.69 20.57 -22.75
C GLU A 266 -8.18 20.56 -24.19
N LYS A 267 -7.66 21.69 -24.68
CA LYS A 267 -7.15 21.77 -26.06
C LYS A 267 -5.85 21.00 -26.20
N THR A 268 -4.89 21.27 -25.33
CA THR A 268 -3.56 20.65 -25.37
C THR A 268 -3.62 19.17 -25.04
N LYS A 269 -4.49 18.75 -24.12
CA LYS A 269 -4.80 17.34 -23.84
C LYS A 269 -5.27 16.63 -25.12
N LYS A 270 -6.22 17.21 -25.86
CA LYS A 270 -6.72 16.61 -27.11
C LYS A 270 -5.63 16.44 -28.17
N ASP A 271 -4.70 17.39 -28.27
CA ASP A 271 -3.59 17.29 -29.23
C ASP A 271 -2.52 16.30 -28.76
N PHE A 272 -2.18 16.29 -27.46
CA PHE A 272 -1.29 15.30 -26.85
C PHE A 272 -1.82 13.87 -27.03
N MET A 273 -3.13 13.64 -26.84
CA MET A 273 -3.75 12.33 -26.99
C MET A 273 -3.77 11.81 -28.44
N LYS A 274 -3.47 12.65 -29.44
CA LYS A 274 -3.30 12.22 -30.84
C LYS A 274 -1.86 11.84 -31.16
N MET A 275 -0.90 12.19 -30.30
CA MET A 275 0.50 11.85 -30.51
C MET A 275 0.68 10.33 -30.44
N THR A 276 1.54 9.82 -31.30
CA THR A 276 1.95 8.42 -31.27
C THR A 276 3.11 8.22 -30.29
N VAL A 277 3.37 6.96 -29.91
CA VAL A 277 4.59 6.62 -29.16
C VAL A 277 5.85 7.06 -29.93
N ALA A 278 5.84 6.97 -31.26
CA ALA A 278 6.95 7.40 -32.10
C ALA A 278 7.20 8.92 -31.99
N ASP A 279 6.14 9.72 -31.91
CA ASP A 279 6.27 11.17 -31.69
C ASP A 279 6.92 11.45 -30.34
N LEU A 280 6.49 10.76 -29.27
CA LEU A 280 7.03 10.95 -27.92
C LEU A 280 8.51 10.51 -27.77
N MET A 281 9.00 9.65 -28.65
CA MET A 281 10.41 9.21 -28.70
C MET A 281 11.34 10.16 -29.47
N GLY A 282 10.83 11.30 -29.96
CA GLY A 282 11.63 12.31 -30.66
C GLY A 282 12.59 13.10 -29.76
N ASN A 283 13.19 14.15 -30.32
CA ASN A 283 14.19 14.97 -29.59
C ASN A 283 13.50 15.83 -28.52
N THR A 284 13.83 15.57 -27.25
CA THR A 284 13.26 16.25 -26.07
C THR A 284 13.51 17.75 -26.02
N GLU A 285 14.64 18.25 -26.55
CA GLU A 285 14.92 19.70 -26.60
C GLU A 285 13.88 20.46 -27.42
N LYS A 286 13.36 19.84 -28.48
CA LYS A 286 12.31 20.42 -29.31
C LYS A 286 10.97 20.47 -28.59
N TYR A 287 10.76 19.64 -27.56
CA TYR A 287 9.53 19.58 -26.79
C TYR A 287 9.49 20.57 -25.63
N LEU A 288 10.63 21.09 -25.18
CA LEU A 288 10.69 22.01 -24.03
C LEU A 288 9.81 23.27 -24.18
N HIS A 289 9.50 23.66 -25.41
CA HIS A 289 8.65 24.82 -25.71
C HIS A 289 7.21 24.44 -26.11
N MET A 290 6.90 23.15 -26.23
CA MET A 290 5.58 22.68 -26.64
C MET A 290 4.55 22.88 -25.52
N PRO A 291 3.27 23.15 -25.86
CA PRO A 291 2.22 23.34 -24.86
C PRO A 291 2.10 22.17 -23.87
N PHE A 292 2.21 20.91 -24.35
CA PHE A 292 2.10 19.74 -23.49
C PHE A 292 3.23 19.62 -22.46
N VAL A 293 4.34 20.34 -22.61
CA VAL A 293 5.40 20.44 -21.59
C VAL A 293 5.23 21.68 -20.72
N LYS A 294 4.91 22.83 -21.33
CA LYS A 294 4.84 24.14 -20.66
C LYS A 294 3.62 24.32 -19.76
N GLU A 295 2.52 23.63 -20.06
CA GLU A 295 1.26 23.76 -19.30
C GLU A 295 1.23 22.96 -18.01
N LEU A 296 2.11 21.97 -17.84
CA LEU A 296 2.17 21.19 -16.61
C LEU A 296 2.46 22.12 -15.43
N SER A 297 1.65 22.02 -14.38
CA SER A 297 1.88 22.74 -13.14
C SER A 297 3.20 22.32 -12.48
N GLN A 298 3.68 23.12 -11.53
CA GLN A 298 4.86 22.74 -10.73
C GLN A 298 4.65 21.39 -10.02
N ASP A 299 3.47 21.15 -9.46
CA ASP A 299 3.15 19.90 -8.78
C ASP A 299 3.11 18.70 -9.72
N LYS A 300 2.67 18.87 -10.98
CA LYS A 300 2.78 17.79 -11.98
C LYS A 300 4.21 17.55 -12.42
N ASN A 301 5.00 18.61 -12.59
CA ASN A 301 6.41 18.47 -12.88
C ASN A 301 7.17 17.75 -11.75
N LEU A 302 6.82 18.00 -10.48
CA LEU A 302 7.38 17.28 -9.34
C LEU A 302 6.91 15.82 -9.28
N GLU A 303 5.64 15.55 -9.59
CA GLU A 303 5.11 14.17 -9.60
C GLU A 303 5.81 13.29 -10.66
N LEU A 304 6.00 13.84 -11.85
CA LEU A 304 6.51 13.13 -13.03
C LEU A 304 7.99 13.43 -13.31
N ALA A 305 8.68 14.00 -12.34
CA ALA A 305 10.07 14.44 -12.50
C ALA A 305 10.98 13.27 -12.90
N SER A 306 11.81 13.48 -13.92
CA SER A 306 12.92 12.55 -14.20
C SER A 306 14.03 12.65 -13.15
N ALA A 307 14.18 13.83 -12.54
CA ALA A 307 15.09 14.10 -11.43
C ALA A 307 14.63 15.35 -10.67
N THR A 308 15.01 15.46 -9.40
CA THR A 308 14.83 16.67 -8.58
C THR A 308 16.20 17.24 -8.21
N VAL A 309 16.28 18.57 -8.10
CA VAL A 309 17.52 19.28 -7.74
C VAL A 309 17.27 20.12 -6.50
N LEU A 310 18.08 19.89 -5.46
CA LEU A 310 18.05 20.67 -4.22
C LEU A 310 19.17 21.72 -4.24
N PHE A 311 18.81 22.99 -4.07
CA PHE A 311 19.77 24.08 -3.84
C PHE A 311 19.75 24.45 -2.36
N ALA A 312 20.90 24.41 -1.70
CA ALA A 312 21.04 24.70 -0.28
C ALA A 312 22.28 25.57 -0.01
N HIS A 313 22.22 26.38 1.05
CA HIS A 313 23.36 27.11 1.60
C HIS A 313 23.47 26.78 3.09
N LYS A 314 24.67 26.99 3.64
CA LYS A 314 24.96 26.79 5.07
C LYS A 314 24.86 28.11 5.82
#